data_AF-A0A6H2NSW2-F1
#
_entry.id   AF-A0A6H2NSW2-F1
#
_cell.length_a   1.000
_cell.length_b   1.000
_cell.length_c   1.000
_cell.angle_alpha   90.00
_cell.angle_beta   90.00
_cell.angle_gamma   90.00
#
_symmetry.space_group_name_H-M   'P 1'
#
loop_
_entity.id
_entity.type
_entity.pdbx_description
1 polymer ?
#
loop_
_entity_poly.entity_id
_entity_poly.type
_entity_poly.pdbx_seq_one_letter_code
_entity_poly.pdbx_strand_id
1 'polypeptide(L)'
;MGAHMKTTVDINDALLVQAKQLAAERHQTLKSILEAALRNFLDESHAASTPFKLRKHSFRGRGLRPDLKSGDWAAIRDRLYEGRGG
;
A
#
# COMPACT_ATOMS: atom_id res chain seq x y z
N MET A 1 6.11 8.96 24.93
CA MET A 1 5.69 10.35 25.26
C MET A 1 6.16 11.25 24.14
N GLY A 2 5.26 11.65 23.24
CA GLY A 2 5.61 12.60 22.17
C GLY A 2 5.63 14.02 22.72
N ALA A 3 6.66 14.79 22.40
CA ALA A 3 6.69 16.21 22.74
C ALA A 3 5.58 16.94 21.94
N HIS A 4 4.64 17.59 22.65
CA HIS A 4 3.66 18.45 21.99
C HIS A 4 4.30 19.82 21.74
N MET A 5 4.54 20.13 20.47
CA MET A 5 5.08 21.42 20.05
C MET A 5 3.95 22.33 19.55
N LYS A 6 4.00 23.61 19.89
CA LYS A 6 3.13 24.64 19.29
C LYS A 6 3.85 25.23 18.09
N THR A 7 3.24 25.14 16.93
CA THR A 7 3.76 25.73 15.69
C THR A 7 2.84 26.86 15.25
N THR A 8 3.42 28.00 14.92
CA THR A 8 2.71 29.11 14.26
C THR A 8 3.03 29.03 12.77
N VAL A 9 1.99 29.02 11.94
CA VAL A 9 2.12 29.00 10.47
C VAL A 9 1.32 30.16 9.89
N ASP A 10 1.83 30.74 8.82
CA ASP A 10 1.09 31.73 8.03
C ASP A 10 0.23 30.99 6.99
N ILE A 11 -1.07 31.26 6.98
CA ILE A 11 -2.06 30.62 6.11
C ILE A 11 -2.99 31.70 5.57
N ASN A 12 -3.35 31.58 4.29
CA ASN A 12 -4.34 32.43 3.67
C ASN A 12 -5.70 32.38 4.41
N ASP A 13 -6.30 33.54 4.67
CA ASP A 13 -7.55 33.66 5.43
C ASP A 13 -8.70 32.83 4.84
N ALA A 14 -8.85 32.80 3.51
CA ALA A 14 -9.90 32.03 2.85
C ALA A 14 -9.72 30.52 3.07
N LEU A 15 -8.47 30.05 3.16
CA LEU A 15 -8.16 28.66 3.46
C LEU A 15 -8.42 28.34 4.93
N LEU A 16 -8.07 29.27 5.84
CA LEU A 16 -8.34 29.12 7.27
C LEU A 16 -9.84 29.00 7.56
N VAL A 17 -10.67 29.82 6.90
CA VAL A 17 -12.13 29.77 7.03
C VAL A 17 -12.67 28.41 6.58
N GLN A 18 -12.23 27.91 5.42
CA GLN A 18 -12.64 26.60 4.92
C GLN A 18 -12.24 25.46 5.86
N ALA A 19 -11.01 25.50 6.39
CA ALA A 19 -10.54 24.50 7.33
C ALA A 19 -11.34 24.50 8.65
N LYS A 20 -11.72 25.68 9.14
CA LYS A 20 -12.59 25.81 10.32
C LYS A 20 -14.00 25.28 10.07
N GLN A 21 -14.56 25.58 8.91
CA GLN A 21 -15.88 25.08 8.52
C GLN A 21 -15.89 23.55 8.47
N LEU A 22 -14.89 22.95 7.82
CA LEU A 22 -14.72 21.49 7.77
C LEU A 22 -14.57 20.87 9.16
N ALA A 23 -13.82 21.52 10.04
CA ALA A 23 -13.63 21.07 11.42
C ALA A 23 -14.96 21.07 12.20
N ALA A 24 -15.78 22.12 12.03
CA ALA A 24 -17.10 22.22 12.65
C ALA A 24 -18.06 21.12 12.15
N GLU A 25 -18.11 20.91 10.83
CA GLU A 25 -18.94 19.87 10.20
C GLU A 25 -18.57 18.46 10.65
N ARG A 26 -17.28 18.19 10.86
CA ARG A 26 -16.77 16.88 11.29
C ARG A 26 -16.70 16.70 12.80
N HIS A 27 -17.13 17.69 13.58
CA HIS A 27 -16.96 17.72 15.05
C HIS A 27 -15.50 17.48 15.49
N GLN A 28 -14.55 18.04 14.73
CA GLN A 28 -13.12 17.93 14.96
C GLN A 28 -12.50 19.29 15.29
N THR A 29 -11.28 19.29 15.82
CA THR A 29 -10.52 20.52 16.03
C THR A 29 -9.69 20.86 14.80
N LEU A 30 -9.42 22.16 14.58
CA LEU A 30 -8.52 22.60 13.51
C LEU A 30 -7.12 21.96 13.63
N LYS A 31 -6.65 21.75 14.86
CA LYS A 31 -5.41 21.01 15.15
C LYS A 31 -5.45 19.59 14.58
N SER A 32 -6.51 18.84 14.83
CA SER A 32 -6.67 17.47 14.34
C SER A 32 -6.68 17.41 12.80
N ILE A 33 -7.38 18.35 12.16
CA ILE A 33 -7.40 18.47 10.70
C ILE A 33 -5.99 18.74 10.15
N LEU A 34 -5.25 19.68 10.74
CA LEU A 34 -3.89 20.02 10.33
C LEU A 34 -2.92 18.85 10.54
N GLU A 35 -2.99 18.15 11.67
CA GLU A 35 -2.16 16.98 11.95
C GLU A 35 -2.44 15.84 10.97
N ALA A 36 -3.72 15.57 10.65
CA ALA A 36 -4.11 14.56 9.69
C ALA A 36 -3.64 14.90 8.27
N ALA A 37 -3.82 16.16 7.84
CA ALA A 37 -3.37 16.62 6.54
C ALA A 37 -1.84 16.52 6.40
N LEU A 38 -1.09 16.94 7.43
CA LEU A 38 0.37 16.85 7.44
C LEU A 38 0.84 15.40 7.40
N ARG A 39 0.20 14.50 8.16
CA ARG A 39 0.52 13.07 8.12
C ARG A 39 0.31 12.48 6.74
N ASN A 40 -0.86 12.72 6.15
CA ASN A 40 -1.18 12.19 4.82
C ASN A 40 -0.21 12.72 3.76
N PHE A 41 0.12 14.01 3.80
CA PHE A 41 1.08 14.61 2.88
C PHE A 41 2.48 13.98 3.01
N LEU A 42 2.92 13.74 4.26
CA LEU A 42 4.20 13.07 4.51
C LEU A 42 4.16 11.62 4.04
N ASP A 43 3.09 10.87 4.32
CA ASP A 43 2.95 9.48 3.90
C ASP A 43 2.94 9.36 2.37
N GLU A 44 2.22 10.24 1.67
CA GLU A 44 2.21 10.33 0.20
C GLU A 44 3.60 10.68 -0.36
N SER A 45 4.30 11.63 0.26
CA SER A 45 5.65 12.00 -0.15
C SER A 45 6.66 10.85 0.04
N HIS A 46 6.48 10.00 1.06
CA HIS A 46 7.32 8.84 1.30
C HIS A 46 6.94 7.63 0.43
N ALA A 47 5.68 7.54 0.00
CA ALA A 47 5.19 6.48 -0.88
C ALA A 47 5.85 6.51 -2.28
N ALA A 48 6.56 7.57 -2.65
CA ALA A 48 7.32 7.66 -3.90
C ALA A 48 8.54 6.74 -3.99
N SER A 49 8.97 6.05 -2.92
CA SER A 49 10.35 5.52 -2.90
C SER A 49 10.57 4.08 -3.38
N THR A 50 9.58 3.28 -3.76
CA THR A 50 9.92 2.05 -4.52
C THR A 50 8.77 1.54 -5.37
N PRO A 51 8.93 1.42 -6.70
CA PRO A 51 7.99 0.65 -7.50
C PRO A 51 7.92 -0.76 -6.94
N PHE A 52 6.72 -1.31 -6.84
CA PHE A 52 6.50 -2.70 -6.45
C PHE A 52 7.37 -3.61 -7.32
N LYS A 53 8.35 -4.29 -6.70
CA LYS A 53 9.21 -5.25 -7.38
C LYS A 53 8.76 -6.65 -7.00
N LEU A 54 7.99 -7.29 -7.89
CA LEU A 54 7.66 -8.71 -7.73
C LEU A 54 8.97 -9.50 -7.72
N ARG A 55 9.27 -10.18 -6.61
CA ARG A 55 10.45 -11.04 -6.51
C ARG A 55 10.31 -12.13 -7.58
N LYS A 56 11.32 -12.30 -8.45
CA LYS A 56 11.35 -13.41 -9.39
C LYS A 56 11.38 -14.72 -8.60
N HIS A 57 10.25 -15.41 -8.55
CA HIS A 57 10.15 -16.78 -8.05
C HIS A 57 10.30 -17.73 -9.25
N SER A 58 11.49 -17.78 -9.84
CA SER A 58 11.84 -18.79 -10.84
C SER A 58 12.46 -19.99 -10.15
N PHE A 59 11.94 -21.18 -10.41
CA PHE A 59 12.61 -22.44 -10.06
C PHE A 59 13.70 -22.75 -11.10
N ARG A 60 14.76 -23.46 -10.68
CA ARG A 60 15.79 -23.94 -11.61
C ARG A 60 15.16 -24.87 -12.65
N GLY A 61 15.45 -24.67 -13.95
CA GLY A 61 14.93 -25.51 -15.03
C GLY A 61 14.85 -24.78 -16.38
N ARG A 62 14.51 -25.50 -17.45
CA ARG A 62 14.32 -24.97 -18.82
C ARG A 62 12.86 -24.57 -19.09
N GLY A 63 12.23 -23.90 -18.12
CA GLY A 63 10.84 -23.47 -18.20
C GLY A 63 9.81 -24.61 -18.05
N LEU A 64 8.56 -24.32 -18.42
CA LEU A 64 7.47 -25.29 -18.43
C LEU A 64 7.74 -26.37 -19.49
N ARG A 65 7.61 -27.63 -19.07
CA ARG A 65 7.69 -28.78 -19.95
C ARG A 65 6.63 -28.67 -21.07
N PRO A 66 6.97 -28.94 -22.34
CA PRO A 66 6.04 -28.79 -23.46
C PRO A 66 4.71 -29.53 -23.28
N ASP A 67 4.75 -30.72 -22.66
CA ASP A 67 3.59 -31.55 -22.33
C ASP A 67 2.66 -30.94 -21.28
N LEU A 68 3.12 -29.93 -20.54
CA LEU A 68 2.36 -29.27 -19.48
C LEU A 68 2.07 -27.78 -19.75
N LYS A 69 2.55 -27.23 -20.88
CA LYS A 69 2.34 -25.80 -21.23
C LYS A 69 0.87 -25.42 -21.41
N SER A 70 0.03 -26.40 -21.77
CA SER A 70 -1.43 -26.28 -21.90
C SER A 70 -2.11 -27.56 -21.39
N GLY A 71 -1.53 -28.18 -20.35
CA GLY A 71 -1.92 -29.52 -19.91
C GLY A 71 -3.27 -29.55 -19.20
N ASP A 72 -3.98 -30.68 -19.36
CA ASP A 72 -5.13 -31.04 -18.55
C ASP A 72 -4.72 -31.11 -17.07
N TRP A 73 -5.55 -30.51 -16.20
CA TRP A 73 -5.33 -30.48 -14.76
C TRP A 73 -5.19 -31.88 -14.16
N ALA A 74 -5.93 -32.87 -14.69
CA ALA A 74 -5.82 -34.26 -14.24
C ALA A 74 -4.39 -34.79 -14.45
N ALA A 75 -3.82 -34.57 -15.64
CA ALA A 75 -2.45 -34.98 -15.96
C ALA A 75 -1.40 -34.26 -15.10
N ILE A 76 -1.59 -32.97 -14.80
CA ILE A 76 -0.69 -32.24 -13.89
C ILE A 76 -0.73 -32.85 -12.48
N ARG A 77 -1.94 -33.14 -11.98
CA ARG A 77 -2.15 -33.71 -10.65
C ARG A 77 -1.51 -35.08 -10.52
N ASP A 78 -1.75 -35.99 -11.46
CA ASP A 78 -1.22 -37.35 -11.38
C ASP A 78 0.32 -37.34 -11.36
N ARG A 79 0.94 -36.42 -12.10
CA ARG A 79 2.39 -36.21 -12.12
C ARG A 79 2.97 -35.63 -10.82
N LEU A 80 2.20 -34.84 -10.05
CA LEU A 80 2.63 -34.35 -8.74
C LEU A 80 2.79 -35.48 -7.71
N TYR A 81 2.03 -36.57 -7.89
CA TYR A 81 2.01 -37.75 -7.02
C TYR A 81 2.76 -38.96 -7.56
N GLU A 82 3.27 -38.92 -8.81
CA GLU A 82 4.17 -39.96 -9.33
C GLU A 82 5.37 -40.15 -8.39
N GLY A 83 5.57 -41.39 -7.92
CA GLY A 83 6.66 -41.75 -7.02
C GLY A 83 6.45 -41.41 -5.54
N ARG A 84 5.26 -40.95 -5.13
CA ARG A 84 4.92 -40.71 -3.71
C ARG A 84 3.96 -41.72 -3.08
N GLY A 85 3.74 -42.86 -3.75
CA GLY A 85 2.89 -43.95 -3.27
C GLY A 85 1.41 -43.67 -3.51
N GLY A 86 0.77 -44.54 -4.29
CA GLY A 86 -0.68 -44.69 -4.35
C GLY A 86 -1.16 -45.73 -3.35
#